data_AF-A0A7M3Y5W2-F1
#
_entry.id   AF-A0A7M3Y5W2-F1
#
_cell.length_a   1.000
_cell.length_b   1.000
_cell.length_c   1.000
_cell.angle_alpha   90.00
_cell.angle_beta   90.00
_cell.angle_gamma   90.00
#
_symmetry.space_group_name_H-M   'P 1'
#
loop_
_entity.id
_entity.type
_entity.pdbx_description
1 polymer ?
#
loop_
_entity_poly.entity_id
_entity_poly.type
_entity_poly.pdbx_seq_one_letter_code
_entity_poly.pdbx_strand_id
1 'polypeptide(L)' 'MADLTELEERLHAWLVESDFETVPWSTKKAAKAFKVDEEAILEAVANLTRKLPQRIQVSYTDGSMHIAAE' A
#
# COMPACT_ATOMS: atom_id res chain seq x y z
N MET A 1 6.83 -15.13 9.47
CA MET A 1 7.06 -14.14 8.39
C MET A 1 5.95 -14.37 7.38
N ALA A 2 5.22 -13.33 6.99
CA ALA A 2 4.17 -13.49 5.99
C ALA A 2 4.77 -13.90 4.64
N ASP A 3 4.09 -14.77 3.91
CA ASP A 3 4.49 -15.17 2.55
C ASP A 3 4.09 -14.05 1.58
N LEU A 4 4.99 -13.07 1.44
CA LEU A 4 4.82 -11.91 0.58
C LEU A 4 5.46 -12.16 -0.78
N THR A 5 4.81 -11.72 -1.84
CA THR A 5 5.45 -11.66 -3.17
C THR A 5 6.47 -10.53 -3.20
N GLU A 6 7.40 -10.55 -4.17
CA GLU A 6 8.39 -9.47 -4.34
C GLU A 6 7.73 -8.08 -4.46
N LEU A 7 6.58 -8.00 -5.14
CA LEU A 7 5.82 -6.75 -5.25
C LEU A 7 5.26 -6.33 -3.88
N GLU A 8 4.71 -7.26 -3.11
CA GLU A 8 4.14 -7.00 -1.79
C GLU A 8 5.23 -6.58 -0.78
N GLU A 9 6.40 -7.21 -0.80
CA GLU A 9 7.53 -6.83 0.05
C GLU A 9 8.00 -5.40 -0.24
N ARG A 10 8.21 -5.08 -1.53
CA ARG A 10 8.63 -3.75 -1.95
C ARG A 10 7.55 -2.70 -1.67
N LEU A 11 6.28 -3.05 -1.85
CA LEU A 11 5.16 -2.15 -1.56
C LEU A 11 5.03 -1.89 -0.06
N HIS A 12 5.14 -2.93 0.78
CA HIS A 12 5.13 -2.78 2.24
C HIS A 12 6.27 -1.89 2.73
N ALA A 13 7.50 -2.14 2.28
CA ALA A 13 8.64 -1.29 2.61
C ALA A 13 8.41 0.17 2.21
N TRP A 14 7.88 0.40 1.00
CA TRP A 14 7.57 1.74 0.55
C TRP A 14 6.47 2.43 1.36
N LEU A 15 5.43 1.69 1.78
CA LEU A 15 4.38 2.21 2.65
C LEU A 15 4.91 2.59 4.04
N VAL A 16 5.86 1.82 4.58
CA VAL A 16 6.51 2.10 5.88
C VAL A 16 7.40 3.34 5.81
N GLU A 17 8.12 3.53 4.70
CA GLU A 17 9.02 4.68 4.49
C GLU A 17 8.27 5.97 4.09
N SER A 18 7.04 5.85 3.62
CA SER A 18 6.27 6.97 3.06
C SER A 18 5.20 7.47 4.03
N ASP A 19 4.99 8.78 4.06
CA ASP A 19 3.95 9.41 4.90
C ASP A 19 2.58 9.43 4.19
N PHE A 20 2.04 8.26 3.86
CA PHE A 20 0.69 8.14 3.27
C PHE A 20 -0.43 8.24 4.31
N GLU A 21 -0.09 8.42 5.59
CA GLU A 21 -1.03 8.80 6.64
C GLU A 21 -1.44 10.27 6.47
N THR A 22 -0.49 11.17 6.16
CA THR A 22 -0.81 12.58 5.90
C THR A 22 -0.97 12.90 4.41
N VAL A 23 -0.26 12.20 3.52
CA VAL A 23 -0.31 12.41 2.08
C VAL A 23 -1.37 11.50 1.44
N PRO A 24 -2.32 12.06 0.66
CA PRO A 24 -3.31 11.25 -0.05
C PRO A 24 -2.68 10.16 -0.93
N TRP A 25 -3.15 8.93 -0.73
CA TRP A 25 -2.77 7.80 -1.55
C TRP A 25 -3.23 8.00 -3.00
N SER A 26 -2.40 7.54 -3.94
CA SER A 26 -2.76 7.50 -5.35
C SER A 26 -2.25 6.22 -6.00
N THR A 27 -3.18 5.32 -6.31
CA THR A 27 -2.89 4.05 -7.01
C THR A 27 -2.15 4.29 -8.32
N LYS A 28 -2.55 5.31 -9.09
CA LYS A 28 -1.86 5.72 -10.31
C LYS A 28 -0.40 6.11 -10.10
N LYS A 29 -0.07 6.84 -9.02
CA LYS A 29 1.31 7.20 -8.70
C LYS A 29 2.13 5.98 -8.28
N ALA A 30 1.54 5.11 -7.45
CA ALA A 30 2.16 3.86 -7.03
C ALA A 30 2.45 2.95 -8.23
N ALA A 31 1.46 2.73 -9.10
CA ALA A 31 1.60 1.93 -10.32
C ALA A 31 2.77 2.42 -11.19
N LYS A 32 2.85 3.74 -11.37
CA LYS A 32 3.97 4.37 -12.10
C LYS A 32 5.33 4.16 -11.41
N ALA A 33 5.41 4.28 -10.09
CA ALA A 33 6.66 4.09 -9.34
C ALA A 33 7.16 2.64 -9.40
N PHE A 34 6.24 1.68 -9.37
CA PHE A 34 6.54 0.25 -9.38
C PHE A 34 6.62 -0.33 -10.80
N LYS A 35 6.23 0.45 -11.82
CA LYS A 35 6.17 0.04 -13.24
C LYS A 35 5.27 -1.16 -13.47
N VAL A 36 4.11 -1.15 -12.82
CA VAL A 36 3.05 -2.17 -12.93
C VAL A 36 1.70 -1.48 -13.17
N ASP A 37 0.66 -2.24 -13.44
CA ASP A 37 -0.69 -1.71 -13.61
C ASP A 37 -1.34 -1.36 -12.26
N GLU A 38 -2.33 -0.46 -12.30
CA GLU A 38 -3.07 -0.02 -11.09
C GLU A 38 -3.76 -1.19 -10.38
N GLU A 39 -4.24 -2.20 -11.13
CA GLU A 39 -4.87 -3.40 -10.58
C GLU A 39 -3.90 -4.21 -9.71
N ALA A 40 -2.65 -4.39 -10.17
CA ALA A 40 -1.63 -5.11 -9.42
C ALA A 40 -1.28 -4.42 -8.08
N ILE A 41 -1.30 -3.07 -8.06
CA ILE A 41 -1.12 -2.32 -6.82
C ILE A 41 -2.30 -2.53 -5.88
N LEU A 42 -3.54 -2.42 -6.36
CA LEU A 42 -4.73 -2.60 -5.53
C LEU A 42 -4.80 -4.01 -4.94
N GLU A 43 -4.48 -5.03 -5.74
CA GLU A 43 -4.42 -6.42 -5.28
C GLU A 43 -3.31 -6.60 -4.24
N ALA A 44 -2.13 -6.02 -4.45
CA ALA A 44 -1.04 -6.07 -3.48
C ALA A 44 -1.43 -5.38 -2.14
N VAL A 45 -2.07 -4.20 -2.17
CA VAL A 45 -2.60 -3.56 -0.95
C VAL A 45 -3.64 -4.44 -0.25
N ALA A 46 -4.57 -5.03 -0.99
CA ALA A 46 -5.57 -5.93 -0.43
C ALA A 46 -4.94 -7.18 0.19
N ASN A 47 -3.91 -7.76 -0.44
CA ASN A 47 -3.18 -8.88 0.11
C ASN A 47 -2.38 -8.48 1.36
N LEU A 48 -1.74 -7.32 1.37
CA LEU A 48 -1.02 -6.81 2.53
C LEU A 48 -1.95 -6.62 3.74
N THR A 49 -3.15 -6.05 3.55
CA THR A 49 -4.13 -5.93 4.66
C THR A 49 -4.59 -7.29 5.19
N ARG A 50 -4.64 -8.33 4.35
CA ARG A 50 -5.00 -9.70 4.79
C ARG A 50 -3.84 -10.45 5.45
N LYS A 51 -2.63 -10.31 4.91
CA LYS A 51 -1.43 -11.04 5.36
C LYS A 51 -0.77 -10.36 6.56
N LEU A 52 -0.91 -9.04 6.69
CA LEU A 52 -0.35 -8.21 7.75
C LEU A 52 -1.44 -7.35 8.43
N PRO A 53 -2.51 -7.95 9.00
CA PRO A 53 -3.72 -7.24 9.41
C PRO A 53 -3.54 -6.24 10.57
N GLN A 54 -2.43 -6.30 11.30
CA GLN A 54 -2.10 -5.36 12.38
C GLN A 54 -1.04 -4.34 11.99
N ARG A 55 -0.56 -4.38 10.75
CA ARG A 55 0.54 -3.53 10.26
C ARG A 55 0.13 -2.63 9.11
N ILE A 56 -1.10 -2.77 8.60
CA ILE A 56 -1.61 -1.93 7.53
C ILE A 56 -2.97 -1.41 7.96
N GLN A 57 -3.11 -0.09 7.94
CA GLN A 57 -4.38 0.58 8.18
C GLN A 57 -4.74 1.41 6.95
N VAL A 58 -5.96 1.23 6.44
CA VAL A 58 -6.53 2.05 5.38
C VAL A 58 -7.61 2.94 5.98
N SER A 59 -7.53 4.24 5.72
CA SER A 59 -8.50 5.24 6.20
C SER A 59 -8.93 6.16 5.06
N TYR A 60 -10.05 6.86 5.26
CA TYR A 60 -10.57 7.86 4.33
C TYR A 60 -10.74 9.19 5.06
N THR A 61 -10.05 10.22 4.58
CA THR A 61 -10.09 11.58 5.14
C THR A 61 -10.24 12.57 3.99
N ASP A 62 -11.20 13.50 4.09
CA ASP A 62 -11.48 14.52 3.07
C ASP A 62 -11.69 13.95 1.64
N GLY A 63 -12.31 12.78 1.54
CA GLY A 63 -12.57 12.10 0.26
C GLY A 63 -11.35 11.43 -0.36
N SER A 64 -10.21 11.43 0.34
CA SER A 64 -8.97 10.77 -0.08
C SER A 64 -8.71 9.51 0.73
N MET A 65 -8.13 8.49 0.10
CA MET A 65 -7.64 7.31 0.80
C MET A 65 -6.26 7.59 1.38
N HIS A 66 -6.01 7.10 2.59
CA HIS A 66 -4.74 7.17 3.29
C HIS A 66 -4.34 5.77 3.75
N ILE A 67 -3.04 5.50 3.78
CA ILE A 67 -2.50 4.18 4.16
C ILE A 67 -1.36 4.39 5.17
N ALA A 68 -1.49 3.82 6.35
CA ALA A 68 -0.42 3.75 7.35
C ALA A 68 0.13 2.31 7.42
N ALA A 69 1.45 2.17 7.62
CA ALA A 69 2.11 0.87 7.65
C ALA A 69 3.25 0.77 8.69
N GLU A 70 3.45 -0.45 9.24
CA GLU A 70 4.47 -0.79 10.27
C GLU A 70 5.27 -2.09 10.00
#